data_AF-A0A8D8ACM7-F1
#
_entry.id   AF-A0A8D8ACM7-F1
#
_cell.length_a   1.000
_cell.length_b   1.000
_cell.length_c   1.000
_cell.angle_alpha   90.00
_cell.angle_beta   90.00
_cell.angle_gamma   90.00
#
_symmetry.space_group_name_H-M   'P 1'
#
loop_
_entity.id
_entity.type
_entity.pdbx_description
1 polymer ?
#
loop_
_entity_poly.entity_id
_entity_poly.type
_entity_poly.pdbx_seq_one_letter_code
_entity_poly.pdbx_strand_id
1 'polypeptide(L)'
;MSVKFWLIASAVFSAQQVILADEGSFSAATNALFRCGIRKRFGSQLIHHGRTAELGQWPWHVAMYHGEKYACGGSLIDQRHVLTSAHCVVRGKNRPNKSKNKNITIKV
;
A
#
# COMPACT_ATOMS: atom_id res chain seq x y z
N MET A 1 -45.10 32.10 -21.55
CA MET A 1 -44.53 33.47 -21.63
C MET A 1 -43.42 33.56 -20.62
N SER A 2 -42.18 33.56 -21.10
CA SER A 2 -40.97 33.69 -20.30
C SER A 2 -40.82 35.11 -19.80
N VAL A 3 -40.35 35.27 -18.56
CA VAL A 3 -39.13 36.05 -18.27
C VAL A 3 -38.63 35.66 -16.87
N LYS A 4 -37.47 35.02 -16.83
CA LYS A 4 -36.66 34.85 -15.62
C LYS A 4 -35.57 35.93 -15.67
N PHE A 5 -35.55 36.83 -14.69
CA PHE A 5 -34.39 37.67 -14.40
C PHE A 5 -33.71 37.12 -13.15
N TRP A 6 -32.63 36.38 -13.37
CA TRP A 6 -31.60 36.14 -12.37
C TRP A 6 -30.76 37.41 -12.26
N LEU A 7 -30.68 38.05 -11.08
CA LEU A 7 -29.44 38.69 -10.61
C LEU A 7 -29.44 38.81 -9.06
N ILE A 8 -28.82 37.82 -8.42
CA ILE A 8 -27.79 37.90 -7.36
C ILE A 8 -27.67 39.19 -6.51
N ALA A 9 -27.78 39.04 -5.18
CA ALA A 9 -26.67 39.35 -4.24
C ALA A 9 -27.07 39.01 -2.79
N SER A 10 -26.67 37.81 -2.38
CA SER A 10 -26.05 37.44 -1.10
C SER A 10 -26.23 38.36 0.13
N ALA A 11 -27.14 37.97 1.02
CA ALA A 11 -26.85 37.96 2.45
C ALA A 11 -27.73 36.89 3.12
N VAL A 12 -27.16 36.19 4.09
CA VAL A 12 -27.78 35.16 4.96
C VAL A 12 -27.49 33.72 4.52
N PHE A 13 -26.25 33.27 4.74
CA PHE A 13 -25.92 31.86 5.00
C PHE A 13 -24.65 31.81 5.86
N SER A 14 -24.82 31.95 7.17
CA SER A 14 -23.83 31.45 8.13
C SER A 14 -24.55 31.14 9.43
N ALA A 15 -24.88 29.86 9.58
CA ALA A 15 -25.20 29.13 10.81
C ALA A 15 -26.34 28.14 10.52
N GLN A 16 -26.02 27.07 9.77
CA GLN A 16 -26.56 25.74 10.06
C GLN A 16 -25.72 24.71 9.30
N GLN A 17 -24.71 24.13 9.95
CA GLN A 17 -24.07 22.92 9.45
C GLN A 17 -24.81 21.71 10.03
N VAL A 18 -25.85 21.25 9.34
CA VAL A 18 -26.24 19.85 9.38
C VAL A 18 -25.55 19.19 8.20
N ILE A 19 -24.52 18.37 8.43
CA ILE A 19 -24.14 17.36 7.45
C ILE A 19 -24.50 16.01 8.03
N LEU A 20 -25.47 15.40 7.37
CA LEU A 20 -25.82 14.00 7.39
C LEU A 20 -24.54 13.17 7.26
N ALA A 21 -24.35 12.20 8.15
CA ALA A 21 -23.34 11.17 7.95
C ALA A 21 -23.68 10.42 6.66
N ASP A 22 -22.95 10.72 5.59
CA ASP A 22 -22.96 9.93 4.38
C ASP A 22 -22.11 8.66 4.63
N GLU A 23 -22.68 7.53 4.23
CA GLU A 23 -22.08 6.18 4.20
C GLU A 23 -20.81 6.10 3.30
N GLY A 24 -20.22 7.24 2.91
CA GLY A 24 -18.93 7.38 2.21
C GLY A 24 -17.74 7.74 3.10
N SER A 25 -17.93 7.96 4.40
CA SER A 25 -16.85 8.50 5.27
C SER A 25 -15.91 7.46 5.87
N PHE A 26 -16.26 6.16 5.83
CA PHE A 26 -15.39 5.09 6.35
C PHE A 26 -14.23 4.74 5.40
N SER A 27 -14.33 5.13 4.11
CA SER A 27 -13.30 4.88 3.09
C SER A 27 -12.27 6.02 2.96
N ALA A 28 -12.63 7.25 3.34
CA ALA A 28 -11.72 8.39 3.28
C ALA A 28 -10.79 8.50 4.51
N ALA A 29 -11.28 8.13 5.70
CA ALA A 29 -10.48 8.17 6.93
C ALA A 29 -9.46 7.00 7.04
N THR A 30 -9.70 5.87 6.36
CA THR A 30 -8.83 4.69 6.39
C THR A 30 -7.60 4.83 5.47
N ASN A 31 -7.68 5.66 4.43
CA ASN A 31 -6.57 5.94 3.51
C ASN A 31 -5.69 7.12 3.94
N ALA A 32 -6.16 7.97 4.86
CA ALA A 32 -5.41 9.12 5.36
C ALA A 32 -4.19 8.75 6.25
N LEU A 33 -4.05 7.48 6.65
CA LEU A 33 -2.96 7.00 7.51
C LEU A 33 -1.88 6.14 6.80
N PHE A 34 -2.05 5.82 5.51
CA PHE A 34 -1.04 5.06 4.78
C PHE A 34 0.11 5.94 4.29
N ARG A 35 1.04 6.24 5.22
CA ARG A 35 2.28 6.97 4.91
C ARG A 35 3.35 5.99 4.43
N CYS A 36 3.73 6.07 3.16
CA CYS A 36 4.78 5.25 2.58
C CYS A 36 6.18 5.86 2.75
N GLY A 37 7.23 5.06 2.56
CA GLY A 37 8.62 5.55 2.46
C GLY A 37 9.28 6.02 3.76
N ILE A 38 8.63 5.89 4.92
CA ILE A 38 9.19 6.34 6.21
C ILE A 38 9.85 5.16 6.93
N ARG A 39 11.13 5.31 7.30
CA ARG A 39 11.83 4.35 8.17
C ARG A 39 11.61 4.70 9.64
N LYS A 40 11.40 3.70 10.49
CA LYS A 40 11.29 3.89 11.95
C LYS A 40 12.64 4.15 12.64
N ARG A 41 13.73 3.66 12.03
CA ARG A 41 15.11 3.77 12.53
C ARG A 41 15.99 4.36 11.43
N PHE A 42 16.75 5.39 11.77
CA PHE A 42 17.73 5.98 10.86
C PHE A 42 19.10 5.34 11.12
N GLY A 43 19.66 4.70 10.09
CA GLY A 43 21.05 4.24 10.07
C GLY A 43 21.85 4.99 9.01
N SER A 44 23.09 4.57 8.77
CA SER A 44 23.88 5.03 7.62
C SER A 44 23.04 4.96 6.34
N GLN A 45 23.09 6.01 5.52
CA GLN A 45 22.42 6.05 4.22
C GLN A 45 23.04 5.04 3.25
N LEU A 46 24.33 4.74 3.43
CA LEU A 46 25.08 3.78 2.64
C LEU A 46 25.23 2.45 3.41
N ILE A 47 24.93 1.34 2.77
CA ILE A 47 25.23 0.02 3.30
C ILE A 47 26.66 -0.35 2.91
N HIS A 48 27.56 -0.39 3.89
CA HIS A 48 28.94 -0.87 3.74
C HIS A 48 29.13 -2.10 4.64
N HIS A 49 29.65 -3.20 4.09
CA HIS A 49 29.75 -4.51 4.78
C HIS A 49 28.46 -4.92 5.50
N GLY A 50 27.41 -5.23 4.73
CA GLY A 50 26.03 -5.47 5.18
C GLY A 50 25.86 -5.90 6.65
N ARG A 51 24.98 -5.19 7.36
CA ARG A 51 24.68 -5.42 8.78
C ARG A 51 23.28 -6.02 8.92
N THR A 52 23.07 -6.82 9.97
CA THR A 52 21.74 -7.32 10.32
C THR A 52 20.79 -6.15 10.56
N ALA A 53 19.61 -6.21 9.95
CA ALA A 53 18.58 -5.19 10.13
C ALA A 53 17.85 -5.39 11.46
N GLU A 54 17.52 -4.29 12.14
CA GLU A 54 16.64 -4.31 13.30
C GLU A 54 15.17 -4.46 12.88
N LEU A 55 14.33 -4.94 13.81
CA LEU A 55 12.89 -5.02 13.61
C LEU A 55 12.31 -3.65 13.25
N GLY A 56 11.59 -3.59 12.13
CA GLY A 56 10.96 -2.37 11.63
C GLY A 56 11.94 -1.33 11.04
N GLN A 57 13.23 -1.64 10.87
CA GLN A 57 14.19 -0.75 10.23
C GLN A 57 13.85 -0.50 8.75
N TRP A 58 13.28 -1.52 8.10
CA TRP A 58 12.78 -1.47 6.72
C TRP A 58 11.31 -1.91 6.71
N PRO A 59 10.36 -1.01 7.06
CA PRO A 59 8.96 -1.37 7.30
C PRO A 59 8.23 -1.98 6.11
N TRP A 60 8.74 -1.75 4.89
CA TRP A 60 8.20 -2.28 3.65
C TRP A 60 8.84 -3.60 3.23
N HIS A 61 9.90 -4.07 3.90
CA HIS A 61 10.56 -5.32 3.50
C HIS A 61 9.64 -6.51 3.78
N VAL A 62 9.54 -7.41 2.81
CA VAL A 62 8.72 -8.61 2.89
C VAL A 62 9.56 -9.82 2.53
N ALA A 63 9.45 -10.87 3.34
CA ALA A 63 10.07 -12.16 3.09
C ALA A 63 9.09 -13.12 2.40
N MET A 64 9.50 -13.68 1.27
CA MET A 64 8.71 -14.65 0.51
C MET A 64 9.32 -16.05 0.64
N TYR A 65 8.52 -16.98 1.13
CA TYR A 65 8.90 -18.36 1.37
C TYR A 65 8.25 -19.29 0.36
N HIS A 66 8.98 -20.32 -0.08
CA HIS A 66 8.43 -21.47 -0.79
C HIS A 66 8.40 -22.66 0.16
N GLY A 67 7.22 -22.98 0.68
CA GLY A 67 7.12 -23.83 1.88
C GLY A 67 7.81 -23.15 3.06
N GLU A 68 8.82 -23.79 3.65
CA GLU A 68 9.56 -23.27 4.80
C GLU A 68 10.87 -22.55 4.40
N LYS A 69 11.25 -22.59 3.12
CA LYS A 69 12.52 -22.03 2.66
C LYS A 69 12.36 -20.59 2.17
N TYR A 70 13.18 -19.68 2.70
CA TYR A 70 13.28 -18.31 2.18
C TYR A 70 13.72 -18.35 0.71
N ALA A 71 12.96 -17.69 -0.16
CA ALA A 71 13.16 -17.76 -1.60
C ALA A 71 13.43 -16.40 -2.24
N CYS A 72 12.67 -15.38 -1.86
CA CYS A 72 12.74 -14.04 -2.44
C CYS A 72 12.38 -12.96 -1.42
N GLY A 73 12.68 -11.71 -1.77
CA GLY A 73 12.17 -10.53 -1.08
C GLY A 73 11.10 -9.80 -1.89
N GLY A 74 10.44 -8.85 -1.25
CA GLY A 74 9.52 -7.90 -1.87
C GLY A 74 9.40 -6.60 -1.06
N SER A 75 8.65 -5.66 -1.61
CA SER A 75 8.33 -4.38 -0.98
C SER A 75 6.82 -4.20 -0.86
N LEU A 76 6.32 -3.97 0.35
CA LEU A 76 4.93 -3.57 0.58
C LEU A 76 4.73 -2.15 -0.01
N ILE A 77 3.84 -2.03 -0.99
CA ILE A 77 3.56 -0.75 -1.66
C ILE A 77 2.20 -0.15 -1.23
N ASP A 78 1.33 -0.99 -0.67
CA ASP A 78 0.02 -0.62 -0.14
C ASP A 78 -0.50 -1.73 0.80
N GLN A 79 -1.65 -1.55 1.45
CA GLN A 79 -2.30 -2.46 2.40
C GLN A 79 -2.37 -3.93 1.97
N ARG A 80 -2.47 -4.18 0.66
CA ARG A 80 -2.74 -5.52 0.10
C ARG A 80 -1.78 -5.92 -1.01
N HIS A 81 -0.78 -5.09 -1.30
CA HIS A 81 0.04 -5.23 -2.50
C HIS A 81 1.53 -5.28 -2.17
N VAL A 82 2.21 -6.32 -2.68
CA VAL A 82 3.66 -6.49 -2.58
C VAL A 82 4.26 -6.46 -3.98
N LEU A 83 5.21 -5.57 -4.19
CA LEU A 83 6.03 -5.51 -5.39
C LEU A 83 7.20 -6.49 -5.26
N THR A 84 7.42 -7.32 -6.27
CA THR A 84 8.54 -8.27 -6.33
C THR A 84 8.92 -8.57 -7.78
N SER A 85 9.97 -9.37 -8.00
CA SER A 85 10.37 -9.79 -9.34
C SER A 85 9.45 -10.89 -9.88
N ALA A 86 9.14 -10.82 -11.18
CA ALA A 86 8.29 -11.81 -11.84
C ALA A 86 8.82 -13.24 -11.71
N HIS A 87 10.14 -13.46 -11.72
CA HIS A 87 10.71 -14.82 -11.63
C HIS A 87 10.54 -15.46 -10.22
N CYS A 88 10.26 -14.65 -9.19
CA CYS A 88 9.94 -15.15 -7.86
C CYS A 88 8.58 -15.86 -7.86
N VAL A 89 7.58 -15.24 -8.51
CA VAL A 89 6.18 -15.70 -8.51
C VAL A 89 5.84 -16.58 -9.71
N VAL A 90 6.37 -16.28 -10.89
CA VAL A 90 6.15 -17.05 -12.12
C VAL A 90 7.14 -18.22 -12.21
N ARG A 91 6.71 -19.35 -12.78
CA ARG A 91 7.61 -20.44 -13.20
C ARG A 91 7.95 -20.24 -14.68
N GLY A 92 9.24 -20.14 -15.01
CA GLY A 92 9.69 -20.15 -16.42
C GLY A 92 9.20 -21.41 -17.13
N LYS A 93 8.60 -21.24 -18.32
CA LYS A 93 7.91 -22.30 -19.07
C LYS A 93 8.83 -23.39 -19.65
N ASN A 94 10.15 -23.26 -19.53
CA ASN A 94 11.13 -24.12 -20.22
C ASN A 94 11.52 -25.40 -19.47
N ARG A 95 10.70 -25.92 -18.55
CA ARG A 95 10.94 -27.25 -17.96
C ARG A 95 9.68 -28.10 -17.97
N PRO A 96 9.62 -29.20 -18.74
CA PRO A 96 8.42 -30.00 -18.95
C PRO A 96 7.94 -30.78 -17.71
N ASN A 97 8.58 -30.65 -16.54
CA ASN A 97 8.23 -31.43 -15.34
C ASN A 97 8.38 -30.67 -14.01
N LYS A 98 8.02 -29.38 -13.95
CA LYS A 98 8.08 -28.59 -12.70
C LYS A 98 6.67 -28.37 -12.14
N SER A 99 6.32 -29.10 -11.07
CA SER A 99 5.09 -29.00 -10.25
C SER A 99 4.37 -27.66 -10.35
N LYS A 100 3.13 -27.57 -10.83
CA LYS A 100 2.56 -26.27 -11.24
C LYS A 100 2.22 -25.30 -10.10
N ASN A 101 2.25 -25.74 -8.85
CA ASN A 101 1.93 -24.89 -7.70
C ASN A 101 3.20 -24.55 -6.88
N LYS A 102 3.47 -23.26 -6.68
CA LYS A 102 4.35 -22.80 -5.60
C LYS A 102 3.43 -22.36 -4.46
N ASN A 103 3.51 -23.01 -3.30
CA ASN A 103 2.90 -22.45 -2.10
C ASN A 103 3.80 -21.31 -1.62
N ILE A 104 3.41 -20.07 -1.91
CA ILE A 104 4.17 -18.87 -1.54
C ILE A 104 3.57 -18.32 -0.25
N THR A 105 4.38 -18.29 0.81
CA THR A 105 4.01 -17.66 2.08
C THR A 105 4.71 -16.33 2.20
N ILE A 106 3.94 -15.28 2.50
CA ILE A 106 4.44 -13.92 2.66
C ILE A 106 4.52 -13.60 4.15
N LYS A 107 5.68 -13.10 4.61
CA LYS A 107 5.89 -12.61 5.99
C LYS A 107 6.40 -11.17 5.95
N VAL A 108 5.79 -10.32 6.77
CA VAL A 108 6.18 -8.90 7.00
C VAL A 108 6.88 -8.80 8.35
#